data_AF-A0A1L8PHE5-F1
#
_entry.id   AF-A0A1L8PHE5-F1
#
_cell.length_a   1.000
_cell.length_b   1.000
_cell.length_c   1.000
_cell.angle_alpha   90.00
_cell.angle_beta   90.00
_cell.angle_gamma   90.00
#
_symmetry.space_group_name_H-M   'P 1'
#
loop_
_entity.id
_entity.type
_entity.pdbx_description
1 polymer ?
#
loop_
_entity_poly.entity_id
_entity_poly.type
_entity_poly.pdbx_seq_one_letter_code
_entity_poly.pdbx_strand_id
1 'polypeptide(L)'
;MKKLVERLNAAFNLTEDLVNGLSVQELELTLGDLPSNTIGEQIWCIVGARESYLQAVIHNEWIGFSCSLKDLTSHSSVMDSLKSSSKACIDQIDSTDLNDTQIDYLFTLLEHEIQHHGQLIRYIYGNKLHFPKSWNERYTV
;
A
#
# COMPACT_ATOMS: atom_id res chain seq x y z
N MET A 1 -14.51 0.54 14.78
CA MET A 1 -13.75 1.62 14.11
C MET A 1 -12.32 1.79 14.58
N LYS A 2 -12.02 2.16 15.84
CA LYS A 2 -10.64 2.39 16.30
C LYS A 2 -9.64 1.28 15.94
N LYS A 3 -10.02 0.01 16.09
CA LYS A 3 -9.16 -1.12 15.72
C LYS A 3 -8.90 -1.25 14.22
N LEU A 4 -9.87 -0.92 13.36
CA LEU A 4 -9.69 -0.94 11.91
C LEU A 4 -8.67 0.14 11.48
N VAL A 5 -8.83 1.35 12.02
CA VAL A 5 -7.87 2.46 11.80
C VAL A 5 -6.46 2.08 12.27
N GLU A 6 -6.33 1.48 13.45
CA GLU A 6 -5.03 0.98 13.94
C GLU A 6 -4.41 -0.06 13.00
N ARG A 7 -5.23 -0.95 12.41
CA ARG A 7 -4.75 -1.99 11.47
C ARG A 7 -4.35 -1.43 10.12
N LEU A 8 -5.13 -0.51 9.56
CA LEU A 8 -4.80 0.20 8.31
C LEU A 8 -3.51 1.00 8.48
N ASN A 9 -3.40 1.81 9.53
CA ASN A 9 -2.18 2.55 9.84
C ASN A 9 -0.96 1.63 9.95
N ALA A 10 -1.09 0.52 10.69
CA ALA A 10 0.00 -0.44 10.82
C ALA A 10 0.39 -1.06 9.47
N ALA A 11 -0.58 -1.36 8.60
CA ALA A 11 -0.31 -1.88 7.26
C ALA A 11 0.37 -0.82 6.37
N PHE A 12 -0.14 0.42 6.34
CA PHE A 12 0.42 1.49 5.53
C PHE A 12 1.86 1.81 5.92
N ASN A 13 2.15 1.86 7.22
CA ASN A 13 3.49 2.10 7.74
C ASN A 13 4.48 1.00 7.34
N LEU A 14 4.04 -0.25 7.22
CA LEU A 14 4.90 -1.33 6.73
C LEU A 14 5.29 -1.08 5.27
N THR A 15 4.34 -0.76 4.39
CA THR A 15 4.66 -0.41 2.99
C THR A 15 5.63 0.77 2.92
N GLU A 16 5.41 1.82 3.69
CA GLU A 16 6.31 2.98 3.74
C GLU A 16 7.71 2.61 4.24
N ASP A 17 7.84 1.80 5.29
CA ASP A 17 9.13 1.37 5.83
C ASP A 17 9.89 0.47 4.84
N LEU A 18 9.18 -0.40 4.11
CA LEU A 18 9.79 -1.21 3.06
C LEU A 18 10.37 -0.32 1.96
N VAL A 19 9.55 0.56 1.38
CA VAL A 19 9.96 1.41 0.25
C VAL A 19 11.05 2.39 0.66
N ASN A 20 11.03 2.88 1.89
CA ASN A 20 12.10 3.72 2.43
C ASN A 20 13.47 3.00 2.46
N GLY A 21 13.47 1.66 2.59
CA GLY A 21 14.67 0.83 2.55
C GLY A 21 15.13 0.45 1.13
N LEU A 22 14.36 0.75 0.08
CA LEU A 22 14.67 0.42 -1.30
C LEU A 22 15.25 1.62 -2.06
N SER A 23 16.20 1.36 -2.95
CA SER A 23 16.66 2.29 -3.98
C SER A 23 15.71 2.33 -5.17
N VAL A 24 15.85 3.36 -6.02
CA VAL A 24 15.11 3.45 -7.29
C VAL A 24 15.36 2.23 -8.18
N GLN A 25 16.60 1.77 -8.26
CA GLN A 25 16.95 0.60 -9.09
C GLN A 25 16.28 -0.68 -8.57
N GLU A 26 16.11 -0.80 -7.25
CA GLU A 26 15.41 -1.95 -6.67
C GLU A 26 13.90 -1.89 -6.94
N LEU A 27 13.30 -0.71 -7.08
CA LEU A 27 11.89 -0.58 -7.49
C LEU A 27 11.64 -1.13 -8.90
N GLU A 28 12.64 -1.14 -9.78
CA GLU A 28 12.52 -1.67 -11.14
C GLU A 28 12.60 -3.21 -11.20
N LEU A 29 12.91 -3.88 -10.09
CA LEU A 29 13.11 -5.33 -10.06
C LEU A 29 11.79 -6.10 -10.21
N THR A 30 11.85 -7.19 -10.96
CA THR A 30 10.79 -8.20 -11.12
C THR A 30 11.15 -9.49 -10.34
N LEU A 31 10.33 -10.54 -10.44
CA LEU A 31 10.65 -11.88 -9.93
C LEU A 31 11.46 -12.73 -10.92
N GLY A 32 12.51 -12.13 -11.52
CA GLY A 32 13.33 -12.78 -12.54
C GLY A 32 12.51 -13.15 -13.78
N ASP A 33 12.54 -14.42 -14.17
CA ASP A 33 11.84 -14.94 -15.36
C ASP A 33 10.35 -15.24 -15.13
N LEU A 34 9.85 -15.05 -13.91
CA LEU A 34 8.43 -15.25 -13.61
C LEU A 34 7.61 -14.07 -14.16
N PRO A 35 6.38 -14.31 -14.67
CA PRO A 35 5.50 -13.23 -15.08
C PRO A 35 5.12 -12.40 -13.85
N SER A 36 5.67 -11.20 -13.77
CA SER A 36 5.46 -10.29 -12.65
C SER A 36 5.62 -8.85 -13.11
N ASN A 37 4.89 -7.96 -12.45
CA ASN A 37 5.18 -6.54 -12.52
C ASN A 37 6.51 -6.26 -11.77
N THR A 38 7.00 -5.03 -11.87
CA THR A 38 8.09 -4.51 -11.04
C THR A 38 7.61 -4.26 -9.60
N ILE A 39 8.55 -4.12 -8.64
CA ILE A 39 8.21 -3.70 -7.28
C ILE A 39 7.50 -2.34 -7.29
N GLY A 40 7.98 -1.37 -8.08
CA GLY A 40 7.38 -0.05 -8.23
C GLY A 40 5.93 -0.11 -8.73
N GLU A 41 5.63 -1.00 -9.66
CA GLU A 41 4.25 -1.23 -10.14
C GLU A 41 3.37 -1.90 -9.07
N GLN A 42 3.93 -2.74 -8.18
CA GLN A 42 3.18 -3.20 -6.99
C GLN A 42 2.82 -2.02 -6.07
N ILE A 43 3.76 -1.11 -5.84
CA ILE A 43 3.51 0.10 -5.05
C ILE A 43 2.48 1.02 -5.72
N TRP A 44 2.52 1.13 -7.04
CA TRP A 44 1.50 1.84 -7.82
C TRP A 44 0.10 1.27 -7.60
N CYS A 45 -0.06 -0.06 -7.60
CA CYS A 45 -1.32 -0.71 -7.28
C CYS A 45 -1.76 -0.41 -5.84
N ILE A 46 -0.84 -0.42 -4.87
CA ILE A 46 -1.14 -0.08 -3.47
C ILE A 46 -1.66 1.35 -3.35
N VAL A 47 -0.94 2.34 -3.87
CA VAL A 47 -1.35 3.76 -3.84
C VAL A 47 -2.70 3.92 -4.54
N GLY A 48 -2.86 3.31 -5.71
CA GLY A 48 -4.11 3.38 -6.47
C GLY A 48 -5.28 2.77 -5.72
N ALA A 49 -5.09 1.64 -5.03
CA ALA A 49 -6.13 1.05 -4.20
C ALA A 49 -6.52 1.97 -3.03
N ARG A 50 -5.55 2.54 -2.31
CA ARG A 50 -5.83 3.50 -1.22
C ARG A 50 -6.71 4.65 -1.71
N GLU A 51 -6.33 5.26 -2.83
CA GLU A 51 -7.09 6.38 -3.41
C GLU A 51 -8.46 5.96 -3.92
N SER A 52 -8.56 4.82 -4.60
CA SER A 52 -9.83 4.33 -5.16
C SER A 52 -10.83 3.94 -4.07
N TYR A 53 -10.38 3.21 -3.04
CA TYR A 53 -11.22 2.87 -1.90
C TYR A 53 -11.56 4.09 -1.04
N LEU A 54 -10.66 5.07 -0.91
CA LEU A 54 -11.00 6.35 -0.29
C LEU A 54 -12.13 7.05 -1.04
N GLN A 55 -12.06 7.12 -2.37
CA GLN A 55 -13.16 7.67 -3.16
C GLN A 55 -14.47 6.86 -2.97
N ALA A 56 -14.38 5.54 -2.87
CA ALA A 56 -15.54 4.70 -2.61
C ALA A 56 -16.16 4.94 -1.23
N VAL A 57 -15.33 5.20 -0.21
CA VAL A 57 -15.78 5.61 1.12
C VAL A 57 -16.46 6.98 1.06
N ILE A 58 -15.88 7.97 0.38
CA ILE A 58 -16.43 9.33 0.28
C ILE A 58 -17.79 9.35 -0.44
N HIS A 59 -17.92 8.59 -1.53
CA HIS A 59 -19.14 8.58 -2.35
C HIS A 59 -20.12 7.47 -1.96
N ASN A 60 -19.72 6.59 -1.05
CA ASN A 60 -20.46 5.38 -0.66
C ASN A 60 -20.79 4.44 -1.84
N GLU A 61 -19.96 4.46 -2.89
CA GLU A 61 -20.10 3.64 -4.08
C GLU A 61 -18.75 3.45 -4.78
N TRP A 62 -18.55 2.31 -5.46
CA TRP A 62 -17.33 2.12 -6.25
C TRP A 62 -17.36 2.96 -7.54
N ILE A 63 -16.42 3.90 -7.66
CA ILE A 63 -16.32 4.81 -8.82
C ILE A 63 -15.18 4.48 -9.79
N GLY A 64 -14.50 3.36 -9.59
CA GLY A 64 -13.39 2.93 -10.44
C GLY A 64 -12.00 3.20 -9.87
N PHE A 65 -10.99 2.80 -10.65
CA PHE A 65 -9.59 2.90 -10.25
C PHE A 65 -9.00 4.28 -10.56
N SER A 66 -8.32 4.87 -9.57
CA SER A 66 -7.53 6.10 -9.68
C SER A 66 -6.18 5.91 -9.00
N CYS A 67 -5.12 6.47 -9.58
CA CYS A 67 -3.79 6.50 -8.96
C CYS A 67 -3.02 7.77 -9.34
N SER A 68 -2.64 8.54 -8.32
CA SER A 68 -1.87 9.77 -8.45
C SER A 68 -0.38 9.53 -8.72
N LEU A 69 0.16 8.36 -8.34
CA LEU A 69 1.56 8.00 -8.60
C LEU A 69 1.80 7.82 -10.10
N LYS A 70 2.60 8.72 -10.70
CA LYS A 70 2.94 8.69 -12.13
C LYS A 70 4.39 8.37 -12.44
N ASP A 71 5.30 8.64 -11.49
CA ASP A 71 6.73 8.45 -11.69
C ASP A 71 7.27 7.39 -10.70
N LEU A 72 7.53 6.20 -11.23
CA LEU A 72 8.11 5.08 -10.47
C LEU A 72 9.63 5.12 -10.43
N THR A 73 10.25 6.01 -11.19
CA THR A 73 11.71 6.19 -11.28
C THR A 73 12.23 7.20 -10.25
N SER A 74 11.34 7.78 -9.45
CA SER A 74 11.66 8.76 -8.42
C SER A 74 11.24 8.24 -7.05
N HIS A 75 12.23 7.91 -6.21
CA HIS A 75 11.99 7.44 -4.85
C HIS A 75 11.14 8.44 -4.05
N SER A 76 11.44 9.74 -4.18
CA SER A 76 10.65 10.78 -3.52
C SER A 76 9.21 10.82 -4.02
N SER A 77 8.97 10.67 -5.34
CA SER A 77 7.61 10.64 -5.88
C SER A 77 6.79 9.46 -5.32
N VAL A 78 7.41 8.28 -5.24
CA VAL A 78 6.78 7.08 -4.66
C VAL A 78 6.48 7.29 -3.18
N MET A 79 7.46 7.76 -2.41
CA MET A 79 7.28 8.01 -0.97
C MET A 79 6.24 9.09 -0.67
N ASP A 80 6.22 10.17 -1.44
CA ASP A 80 5.23 11.24 -1.29
C ASP A 80 3.82 10.75 -1.59
N SER A 81 3.66 9.87 -2.60
CA SER A 81 2.37 9.27 -2.95
C SER A 81 1.89 8.29 -1.88
N LEU A 82 2.79 7.49 -1.30
CA LEU A 82 2.45 6.59 -0.18
C LEU A 82 1.99 7.37 1.06
N LYS A 83 2.74 8.40 1.45
CA LYS A 83 2.42 9.23 2.62
C LYS A 83 1.14 10.01 2.45
N SER A 84 0.94 10.61 1.28
CA SER A 84 -0.26 11.41 1.00
C SER A 84 -1.51 10.55 0.93
N SER A 85 -1.47 9.39 0.25
CA SER A 85 -2.59 8.45 0.20
C SER A 85 -2.91 7.85 1.58
N SER A 86 -1.89 7.49 2.37
CA SER A 86 -2.03 7.02 3.75
C SER A 86 -2.73 8.07 4.62
N LYS A 87 -2.19 9.30 4.65
CA LYS A 87 -2.74 10.40 5.42
C LYS A 87 -4.19 10.71 5.04
N ALA A 88 -4.48 10.81 3.74
CA ALA A 88 -5.82 11.12 3.26
C ALA A 88 -6.85 10.07 3.69
N CYS A 89 -6.49 8.78 3.65
CA CYS A 89 -7.35 7.71 4.14
C CYS A 89 -7.64 7.86 5.63
N ILE A 90 -6.62 8.04 6.46
CA ILE A 90 -6.78 8.10 7.91
C ILE A 90 -7.55 9.35 8.34
N ASP A 91 -7.23 10.51 7.78
CA ASP A 91 -7.96 11.75 8.05
C ASP A 91 -9.45 11.62 7.69
N GLN A 92 -9.79 10.94 6.58
CA GLN A 92 -11.18 10.70 6.20
C GLN A 92 -11.91 9.79 7.19
N ILE A 93 -11.26 8.71 7.63
CA ILE A 93 -11.87 7.75 8.57
C ILE A 93 -12.09 8.38 9.94
N ASP A 94 -11.15 9.22 10.40
CA ASP A 94 -11.23 9.86 11.71
C ASP A 94 -12.24 11.04 11.75
N SER A 95 -12.58 11.61 10.59
CA SER A 95 -13.47 12.77 10.48
C SER A 95 -14.95 12.44 10.21
N THR A 96 -15.29 11.17 9.95
CA THR A 96 -16.62 10.78 9.47
C THR A 96 -17.15 9.56 10.21
N ASP A 97 -18.43 9.60 10.61
CA ASP A 97 -19.15 8.42 11.04
C ASP A 97 -19.48 7.53 9.82
N LEU A 98 -18.87 6.35 9.77
CA LEU A 98 -18.99 5.43 8.65
C LEU A 98 -20.15 4.45 8.84
N ASN A 99 -20.87 4.18 7.75
CA ASN A 99 -21.85 3.09 7.69
C ASN A 99 -21.18 1.75 7.34
N ASP A 100 -21.95 0.65 7.39
CA ASP A 100 -21.43 -0.70 7.15
C ASP A 100 -20.80 -0.87 5.75
N THR A 101 -21.40 -0.28 4.71
CA THR A 101 -20.85 -0.33 3.33
C THR A 101 -19.47 0.34 3.25
N GLN A 102 -19.31 1.51 3.89
CA GLN A 102 -18.03 2.22 3.93
C GLN A 102 -17.00 1.45 4.75
N ILE A 103 -17.42 0.80 5.83
CA ILE A 103 -16.56 -0.07 6.64
C ILE A 103 -16.10 -1.29 5.83
N ASP A 104 -16.97 -1.89 5.03
CA ASP A 104 -16.63 -3.01 4.14
C ASP A 104 -15.59 -2.62 3.08
N TYR A 105 -15.68 -1.41 2.52
CA TYR A 105 -14.63 -0.89 1.62
C TYR A 105 -13.28 -0.78 2.33
N LEU A 106 -13.26 -0.35 3.59
CA LEU A 106 -12.01 -0.25 4.36
C LEU A 106 -11.43 -1.61 4.73
N PHE A 107 -12.26 -2.61 5.01
CA PHE A 107 -11.80 -3.99 5.17
C PHE A 107 -11.21 -4.52 3.87
N THR A 108 -11.87 -4.28 2.75
CA THR A 108 -11.38 -4.69 1.42
C THR A 108 -10.04 -4.03 1.08
N LEU A 109 -9.88 -2.74 1.41
CA LEU A 109 -8.60 -2.03 1.29
C LEU A 109 -7.51 -2.68 2.16
N LEU A 110 -7.82 -3.01 3.42
CA LEU A 110 -6.86 -3.67 4.30
C LEU A 110 -6.45 -5.04 3.75
N GLU A 111 -7.40 -5.84 3.27
CA GLU A 111 -7.13 -7.15 2.66
C GLU A 111 -6.24 -7.02 1.42
N HIS A 112 -6.52 -6.05 0.56
CA HIS A 112 -5.72 -5.74 -0.62
C HIS A 112 -4.27 -5.36 -0.25
N GLU A 113 -4.09 -4.47 0.74
CA GLU A 113 -2.77 -4.06 1.23
C GLU A 113 -1.97 -5.27 1.74
N ILE A 114 -2.60 -6.12 2.57
CA ILE A 114 -1.96 -7.31 3.14
C ILE A 114 -1.66 -8.36 2.06
N GLN A 115 -2.50 -8.49 1.03
CA GLN A 115 -2.22 -9.33 -0.13
C GLN A 115 -0.92 -8.88 -0.83
N HIS A 116 -0.78 -7.58 -1.09
CA HIS A 116 0.45 -7.06 -1.68
C HIS A 116 1.67 -7.24 -0.76
N HIS A 117 1.52 -7.14 0.56
CA HIS A 117 2.63 -7.47 1.46
C HIS A 117 3.12 -8.90 1.27
N GLY A 118 2.20 -9.87 1.15
CA GLY A 118 2.54 -11.26 0.85
C GLY A 118 3.29 -11.42 -0.47
N GLN A 119 2.90 -10.68 -1.51
CA GLN A 119 3.61 -10.66 -2.79
C GLN A 119 4.99 -10.03 -2.64
N LEU A 120 5.09 -8.85 -2.04
CA LEU A 120 6.34 -8.12 -1.81
C LEU A 120 7.36 -8.95 -1.04
N ILE A 121 6.94 -9.76 -0.05
CA ILE A 121 7.83 -10.72 0.62
C ILE A 121 8.54 -11.63 -0.39
N ARG A 122 7.83 -12.11 -1.42
CA ARG A 122 8.44 -12.92 -2.47
C ARG A 122 9.42 -12.12 -3.33
N TYR A 123 9.13 -10.85 -3.63
CA TYR A 123 10.06 -9.99 -4.37
C TYR A 123 11.36 -9.77 -3.62
N ILE A 124 11.28 -9.46 -2.32
CA ILE A 124 12.45 -9.23 -1.48
C ILE A 124 13.32 -10.48 -1.41
N TYR A 125 12.73 -11.66 -1.15
CA TYR A 125 13.49 -12.92 -1.18
C TYR A 125 14.05 -13.24 -2.57
N GLY A 126 13.25 -13.13 -3.62
CA GLY A 126 13.64 -13.48 -4.99
C GLY A 126 14.81 -12.63 -5.50
N ASN A 127 14.85 -11.36 -5.10
CA ASN A 127 15.90 -10.42 -5.48
C ASN A 127 17.04 -10.33 -4.45
N LYS A 128 17.00 -11.14 -3.37
CA LYS A 128 18.00 -11.14 -2.29
C LYS A 128 18.17 -9.78 -1.63
N LEU A 129 17.06 -9.05 -1.49
CA LEU A 129 17.01 -7.76 -0.80
C LEU A 129 16.83 -7.98 0.71
N HIS A 130 17.02 -6.93 1.48
CA HIS A 130 16.87 -6.98 2.94
C HIS A 130 15.50 -6.45 3.36
N PHE A 131 14.87 -7.14 4.31
CA PHE A 131 13.67 -6.61 4.96
C PHE A 131 14.05 -5.57 6.02
N PRO A 132 13.28 -4.49 6.15
CA PRO A 132 13.40 -3.60 7.29
C PRO A 132 12.91 -4.31 8.57
N LYS A 133 13.35 -3.81 9.73
CA LYS A 133 13.08 -4.44 11.03
C LYS A 133 11.59 -4.65 11.29
N SER A 134 10.73 -3.70 10.89
CA SER A 134 9.29 -3.77 11.12
C SER A 134 8.62 -4.96 10.40
N TRP A 135 9.13 -5.35 9.24
CA TRP A 135 8.63 -6.50 8.48
C TRP A 135 9.01 -7.81 9.15
N ASN A 136 10.24 -7.91 9.66
CA ASN A 136 10.69 -9.08 10.42
C ASN A 136 9.83 -9.25 11.68
N GLU A 137 9.54 -8.16 12.40
CA GLU A 137 8.66 -8.19 13.58
C GLU A 137 7.22 -8.58 13.23
N ARG A 138 6.70 -8.12 12.08
CA ARG A 138 5.31 -8.40 11.67
C ARG A 138 5.11 -9.80 11.11
N TYR A 139 6.01 -10.25 10.25
CA TYR A 139 5.85 -11.42 9.40
C TYR A 139 6.85 -12.54 9.68
N THR A 140 7.86 -12.30 10.53
CA THR A 140 8.95 -13.26 10.80
C THR A 140 9.71 -13.67 9.53
N VAL A 141 9.91 -12.69 8.65
CA VAL A 141 10.68 -12.83 7.39
C VAL A 141 12.17 -12.54 7.57
#